data_AF-A0A316Q281-F1
#
_entry.id   AF-A0A316Q281-F1
#
_cell.length_a   1.000
_cell.length_b   1.000
_cell.length_c   1.000
_cell.angle_alpha   90.00
_cell.angle_beta   90.00
_cell.angle_gamma   90.00
#
_symmetry.space_group_name_H-M   'P 1'
#
loop_
_entity.id
_entity.type
_entity.pdbx_description
1 polymer ?
#
loop_
_entity_poly.entity_id
_entity_poly.type
_entity_poly.pdbx_seq_one_letter_code
_entity_poly.pdbx_strand_id
1 'polypeptide(L)'
;MRKITSVMSAVLSLSIMTTPVYAQETRDWTNEESFVPSLSKQEDGTLTFDFMFTQEQPVQGEYASIALPENYMVFENTESVPVYAYMAETDQITDMVLGTVELEDGEAIITFNGEPVDYTVFKGEFSVTGDFVDEKYETSVVPWNLNNKVQENLQLPENTETPVIEEEPPATDETDHSEIEPSVEEEEKTVAEEAEVPSETTPEVAVNSLEGDTENLQFQAHVQNIGWMSAVNDGEIAGTQGQNLGMEALKIDLDSEEIQYRAQVQHIGWQDWVGNGETAGTTGQDLRIEAVQIELTGAMAEKYDIYYRVHVSDYGTLGWAKNGEVAGTTDYRKAAQSIEICLYEKGDSSAPQTGGSYLTPTNKGTVTYQAHVENIGWQDSVADGDMAGTQGQARQMEALRIYLNNPDGMEGSVRYKTHVENIGWQDWVGNGETAGTTGQDLRIEAVQIELTGAMAEKYDIYYRVHVSDYGTLGWAKNG
;
A
#
# COMPACT_ATOMS: atom_id res chain seq x y z
N MET A 1 -37.27 32.49 6.83
CA MET A 1 -35.94 32.02 7.26
C MET A 1 -36.14 31.09 8.44
N ARG A 2 -36.19 29.77 8.19
CA ARG A 2 -36.14 28.79 9.27
C ARG A 2 -34.67 28.71 9.69
N LYS A 3 -34.35 29.05 10.94
CA LYS A 3 -33.06 28.70 11.54
C LYS A 3 -33.04 27.16 11.60
N ILE A 4 -32.16 26.56 10.81
CA ILE A 4 -31.83 25.14 10.95
C ILE A 4 -30.95 25.08 12.20
N THR A 5 -31.56 24.71 13.32
CA THR A 5 -30.82 24.27 14.49
C THR A 5 -30.38 22.84 14.16
N SER A 6 -29.23 22.71 13.49
CA SER A 6 -28.59 21.41 13.27
C SER A 6 -28.14 20.92 14.63
N VAL A 7 -28.74 19.84 15.11
CA VAL A 7 -28.28 19.16 16.32
C VAL A 7 -27.23 18.18 15.83
N MET A 8 -25.97 18.57 15.91
CA MET A 8 -24.86 17.82 15.32
C MET A 8 -24.77 16.42 15.94
N SER A 9 -24.38 15.44 15.14
CA SER A 9 -23.79 14.18 15.58
C SER A 9 -22.59 13.94 14.68
N ALA A 10 -21.41 13.97 15.29
CA ALA A 10 -20.14 13.76 14.62
C ALA A 10 -19.48 12.52 15.24
N VAL A 11 -19.04 11.61 14.37
CA VAL A 11 -18.18 10.49 14.76
C VAL A 11 -16.90 10.52 13.93
N LEU A 12 -15.80 10.09 14.54
CA LEU A 12 -14.48 10.01 13.91
C LEU A 12 -14.08 8.53 13.81
N SER A 13 -13.57 8.13 12.64
CA SER A 13 -12.80 6.88 12.46
C SER A 13 -11.38 7.27 12.06
N LEU A 14 -10.39 6.58 12.61
CA LEU A 14 -8.98 6.93 12.44
C LEU A 14 -8.10 5.68 12.41
N SER A 15 -7.24 5.56 11.39
CA SER A 15 -6.37 4.41 11.15
C SER A 15 -4.97 4.85 10.76
N ILE A 16 -3.97 4.01 11.09
CA ILE A 16 -2.57 4.20 10.69
C ILE A 16 -2.22 3.12 9.68
N MET A 17 -1.70 3.57 8.54
CA MET A 17 -1.26 2.69 7.47
C MET A 17 0.18 3.01 7.09
N THR A 18 1.00 1.97 6.93
CA THR A 18 2.30 2.10 6.27
C THR A 18 2.07 2.34 4.80
N THR A 19 2.63 3.43 4.29
CA THR A 19 2.75 3.61 2.85
C THR A 19 3.97 2.83 2.36
N PRO A 20 3.82 2.01 1.32
CA PRO A 20 4.97 1.46 0.63
C PRO A 20 5.85 2.59 0.09
N VAL A 21 7.17 2.51 0.32
CA VAL A 21 8.20 3.49 -0.10
C VAL A 21 8.42 3.53 -1.62
N TYR A 22 7.37 3.24 -2.39
CA TYR A 22 7.27 3.56 -3.82
C TYR A 22 6.35 4.74 -4.10
N ALA A 23 5.70 5.31 -3.09
CA ALA A 23 4.89 6.50 -3.26
C ALA A 23 5.78 7.77 -3.42
N GLN A 24 6.56 7.84 -4.51
CA GLN A 24 6.45 9.07 -5.30
C GLN A 24 4.97 9.21 -5.65
N GLU A 25 4.37 10.39 -5.54
CA GLU A 25 2.95 10.61 -5.83
C GLU A 25 2.52 9.86 -7.11
N THR A 26 1.95 8.67 -6.93
CA THR A 26 1.45 7.85 -8.03
C THR A 26 0.06 8.40 -8.33
N ARG A 27 -0.20 8.72 -9.60
CA ARG A 27 -1.43 9.38 -10.00
C ARG A 27 -2.66 8.57 -9.57
N ASP A 28 -3.63 9.29 -9.01
CA ASP A 28 -4.97 8.77 -8.74
C ASP A 28 -5.86 8.99 -9.97
N TRP A 29 -6.22 7.90 -10.64
CA TRP A 29 -7.03 7.94 -11.85
C TRP A 29 -8.53 7.97 -11.58
N THR A 30 -8.97 7.87 -10.32
CA THR A 30 -10.39 7.70 -9.94
C THR A 30 -11.28 8.71 -10.65
N ASN A 31 -10.87 9.98 -10.70
CA ASN A 31 -11.64 11.09 -11.28
C ASN A 31 -11.06 11.61 -12.60
N GLU A 32 -10.04 10.95 -13.15
CA GLU A 32 -9.35 11.41 -14.36
C GLU A 32 -10.22 11.24 -15.60
N GLU A 33 -10.14 12.18 -16.53
CA GLU A 33 -10.99 12.09 -17.71
C GLU A 33 -10.68 10.88 -18.58
N SER A 34 -9.43 10.44 -18.52
CA SER A 34 -8.89 9.33 -19.30
C SER A 34 -9.36 7.97 -18.81
N PHE A 35 -9.75 7.82 -17.54
CA PHE A 35 -10.19 6.55 -16.96
C PHE A 35 -11.72 6.41 -17.03
N VAL A 36 -12.19 5.37 -17.73
CA VAL A 36 -13.62 5.16 -17.97
C VAL A 36 -14.02 3.76 -17.53
N PRO A 37 -14.36 3.55 -16.24
CA PRO A 37 -14.86 2.27 -15.76
C PRO A 37 -16.36 2.12 -16.01
N SER A 38 -16.79 0.87 -16.22
CA SER A 38 -18.18 0.50 -16.49
C SER A 38 -18.48 -0.89 -15.92
N LEU A 39 -19.70 -1.09 -15.43
CA LEU A 39 -20.18 -2.42 -15.05
C LEU A 39 -20.58 -3.17 -16.32
N SER A 40 -19.85 -4.21 -16.69
CA SER A 40 -20.06 -4.99 -17.91
C SER A 40 -20.98 -6.19 -17.70
N LYS A 41 -20.91 -6.81 -16.51
CA LYS A 41 -21.73 -7.99 -16.19
C LYS A 41 -22.13 -8.04 -14.72
N GLN A 42 -23.34 -8.57 -14.47
CA GLN A 42 -23.82 -8.92 -13.14
C GLN A 42 -24.50 -10.30 -13.21
N GLU A 43 -23.95 -11.31 -12.53
CA GLU A 43 -24.48 -12.69 -12.53
C GLU A 43 -24.15 -13.36 -11.20
N ASP A 44 -25.12 -14.03 -10.57
CA ASP A 44 -24.95 -14.88 -9.37
C ASP A 44 -24.15 -14.23 -8.21
N GLY A 45 -24.35 -12.93 -7.97
CA GLY A 45 -23.63 -12.20 -6.92
C GLY A 45 -22.21 -11.79 -7.30
N THR A 46 -21.81 -11.95 -8.57
CA THR A 46 -20.57 -11.41 -9.12
C THR A 46 -20.84 -10.17 -9.96
N LEU A 47 -20.07 -9.10 -9.72
CA LEU A 47 -20.01 -7.88 -10.52
C LEU A 47 -18.71 -7.88 -11.32
N THR A 48 -18.79 -7.78 -12.65
CA THR A 48 -17.64 -7.64 -13.54
C THR A 48 -17.57 -6.21 -14.04
N PHE A 49 -16.40 -5.61 -13.93
CA PHE A 49 -16.13 -4.25 -14.34
C PHE A 49 -15.08 -4.25 -15.46
N ASP A 50 -15.36 -3.44 -16.47
CA ASP A 50 -14.44 -3.16 -17.57
C ASP A 50 -14.01 -1.71 -17.47
N PHE A 51 -12.76 -1.42 -17.84
CA PHE A 51 -12.27 -0.06 -17.97
C PHE A 51 -11.33 0.12 -19.16
N MET A 52 -11.26 1.36 -19.64
CA MET A 52 -10.30 1.77 -20.67
C MET A 52 -9.63 3.10 -20.33
N PHE A 53 -8.47 3.32 -20.94
CA PHE A 53 -7.75 4.59 -20.89
C PHE A 53 -7.84 5.29 -22.24
N THR A 54 -8.33 6.53 -22.28
CA THR A 54 -8.69 7.21 -23.54
C THR A 54 -7.69 8.25 -24.03
N GLN A 55 -6.76 8.73 -23.19
CA GLN A 55 -5.76 9.74 -23.59
C GLN A 55 -4.38 9.45 -23.01
N GLU A 56 -4.30 9.11 -21.73
CA GLU A 56 -3.06 8.81 -21.00
C GLU A 56 -3.20 7.44 -20.33
N GLN A 57 -2.08 6.74 -20.16
CA GLN A 57 -2.02 5.37 -19.64
C GLN A 57 -1.36 5.34 -18.27
N PRO A 58 -1.78 4.43 -17.37
CA PRO A 58 -1.17 4.33 -16.06
C PRO A 58 0.23 3.75 -16.15
N VAL A 59 1.13 4.24 -15.31
CA VAL A 59 2.45 3.61 -15.07
C VAL A 59 2.40 2.74 -13.82
N GLN A 60 3.44 1.92 -13.64
CA GLN A 60 3.53 0.97 -12.53
C GLN A 60 3.36 1.69 -11.17
N GLY A 61 2.43 1.21 -10.35
CA GLY A 61 2.13 1.73 -9.02
C GLY A 61 1.00 2.77 -8.96
N GLU A 62 0.52 3.27 -10.10
CA GLU A 62 -0.67 4.14 -10.14
C GLU A 62 -1.95 3.37 -9.82
N TYR A 63 -3.01 4.09 -9.43
CA TYR A 63 -4.22 3.45 -8.93
C TYR A 63 -5.51 4.16 -9.34
N ALA A 64 -6.63 3.44 -9.25
CA ALA A 64 -7.98 3.97 -9.44
C ALA A 64 -8.96 3.28 -8.49
N SER A 65 -9.96 3.99 -7.97
CA SER A 65 -11.04 3.41 -7.16
C SER A 65 -12.36 3.37 -7.93
N ILE A 66 -13.14 2.31 -7.69
CA ILE A 66 -14.51 2.14 -8.17
C ILE A 66 -15.40 1.85 -6.96
N ALA A 67 -16.34 2.74 -6.67
CA ALA A 67 -17.35 2.51 -5.63
C ALA A 67 -18.31 1.37 -6.03
N LEU A 68 -18.52 0.43 -5.12
CA LEU A 68 -19.48 -0.67 -5.25
C LEU A 68 -20.87 -0.23 -4.75
N PRO A 69 -21.95 -0.94 -5.13
CA PRO A 69 -23.29 -0.62 -4.62
C PRO A 69 -23.36 -0.72 -3.09
N GLU A 70 -23.99 0.27 -2.42
CA GLU A 70 -24.10 0.30 -0.95
C GLU A 70 -24.78 -0.94 -0.34
N ASN A 71 -25.63 -1.62 -1.11
CA ASN A 71 -26.33 -2.83 -0.71
C ASN A 71 -25.59 -4.13 -1.11
N TYR A 72 -24.39 -4.02 -1.65
CA TYR A 72 -23.55 -5.14 -2.08
C TYR A 72 -22.46 -5.38 -1.03
N MET A 73 -22.59 -6.48 -0.28
CA MET A 73 -21.57 -6.91 0.66
C MET A 73 -20.62 -7.89 0.00
N VAL A 74 -19.37 -7.49 -0.11
CA VAL A 74 -18.32 -8.32 -0.70
C VAL A 74 -17.92 -9.39 0.32
N PHE A 75 -17.66 -10.61 -0.15
CA PHE A 75 -17.02 -11.61 0.71
C PHE A 75 -15.56 -11.20 0.92
N GLU A 76 -15.05 -11.25 2.15
CA GLU A 76 -13.63 -10.99 2.41
C GLU A 76 -12.77 -11.92 1.56
N ASN A 77 -12.11 -11.35 0.55
CA ASN A 77 -11.12 -12.06 -0.24
C ASN A 77 -9.79 -12.02 0.52
N THR A 78 -9.24 -13.20 0.84
CA THR A 78 -7.91 -13.30 1.46
C THR A 78 -6.76 -13.08 0.47
N GLU A 79 -7.06 -12.90 -0.81
CA GLU A 79 -6.12 -12.73 -1.92
C GLU A 79 -6.60 -11.60 -2.85
N SER A 80 -5.68 -10.77 -3.34
CA SER A 80 -6.00 -9.68 -4.28
C SER A 80 -6.51 -10.24 -5.60
N VAL A 81 -7.52 -9.60 -6.18
CA VAL A 81 -8.16 -10.05 -7.43
C VAL A 81 -7.31 -9.57 -8.62
N PRO A 82 -6.87 -10.43 -9.55
CA PRO A 82 -6.11 -9.98 -10.70
C PRO A 82 -6.97 -9.17 -11.66
N VAL A 83 -6.38 -8.12 -12.24
CA VAL A 83 -6.94 -7.38 -13.37
C VAL A 83 -6.37 -7.97 -14.65
N TYR A 84 -7.22 -8.54 -15.50
CA TYR A 84 -6.79 -9.13 -16.76
C TYR A 84 -6.89 -8.13 -17.90
N ALA A 85 -6.00 -8.29 -18.88
CA ALA A 85 -6.08 -7.56 -20.12
C ALA A 85 -7.00 -8.27 -21.13
N TYR A 86 -7.86 -7.49 -21.77
CA TYR A 86 -8.78 -7.91 -22.83
C TYR A 86 -8.44 -7.23 -24.14
N MET A 87 -8.43 -7.98 -25.24
CA MET A 87 -8.31 -7.40 -26.58
C MET A 87 -9.60 -6.66 -26.95
N ALA A 88 -9.54 -5.33 -27.09
CA ALA A 88 -10.70 -4.48 -27.30
C ALA A 88 -11.48 -4.78 -28.59
N GLU A 89 -10.83 -5.38 -29.59
CA GLU A 89 -11.44 -5.71 -30.89
C GLU A 89 -12.12 -7.09 -30.92
N THR A 90 -11.66 -8.04 -30.09
CA THR A 90 -12.06 -9.45 -30.17
C THR A 90 -12.76 -9.96 -28.91
N ASP A 91 -12.82 -9.14 -27.85
CA ASP A 91 -13.33 -9.51 -26.51
C ASP A 91 -12.73 -10.85 -25.99
N GLN A 92 -11.48 -11.13 -26.35
CA GLN A 92 -10.76 -12.30 -25.86
C GLN A 92 -9.93 -11.96 -24.63
N ILE A 93 -10.17 -12.69 -23.53
CA ILE A 93 -9.32 -12.71 -22.33
C ILE A 93 -7.91 -13.10 -22.75
N THR A 94 -6.94 -12.35 -22.25
CA THR A 94 -5.53 -12.77 -22.27
C THR A 94 -5.10 -13.21 -20.86
N ASP A 95 -4.07 -14.05 -20.78
CA ASP A 95 -3.45 -14.43 -19.49
C ASP A 95 -2.58 -13.29 -18.90
N MET A 96 -2.62 -12.10 -19.49
CA MET A 96 -1.84 -10.95 -19.08
C MET A 96 -2.52 -10.22 -17.92
N VAL A 97 -1.78 -10.03 -16.83
CA VAL A 97 -2.25 -9.32 -15.63
C VAL A 97 -1.74 -7.89 -15.67
N LEU A 98 -2.67 -6.92 -15.63
CA LEU A 98 -2.41 -5.48 -15.65
C LEU A 98 -2.20 -4.90 -14.25
N GLY A 99 -2.68 -5.59 -13.23
CA GLY A 99 -2.68 -5.11 -11.87
C GLY A 99 -3.48 -5.99 -10.94
N THR A 100 -3.77 -5.46 -9.76
CA THR A 100 -4.53 -6.15 -8.72
C THR A 100 -5.63 -5.26 -8.20
N VAL A 101 -6.71 -5.87 -7.72
CA VAL A 101 -7.81 -5.21 -7.05
C VAL A 101 -7.87 -5.65 -5.59
N GLU A 102 -7.91 -4.66 -4.71
CA GLU A 102 -8.19 -4.84 -3.30
C GLU A 102 -9.56 -4.23 -2.96
N LEU A 103 -10.24 -4.85 -2.01
CA LEU A 103 -11.60 -4.50 -1.65
C LEU A 103 -11.58 -3.91 -0.24
N GLU A 104 -11.93 -2.63 -0.13
CA GLU A 104 -11.90 -1.91 1.14
C GLU A 104 -13.12 -1.01 1.23
N ASP A 105 -13.87 -1.09 2.34
CA ASP A 105 -14.94 -0.14 2.68
C ASP A 105 -16.02 0.09 1.58
N GLY A 106 -16.32 -0.93 0.78
CA GLY A 106 -17.31 -0.82 -0.31
C GLY A 106 -16.75 -0.24 -1.61
N GLU A 107 -15.44 -0.17 -1.76
CA GLU A 107 -14.75 0.21 -2.98
C GLU A 107 -13.88 -0.94 -3.50
N ALA A 108 -13.70 -0.97 -4.82
CA ALA A 108 -12.71 -1.77 -5.51
C ALA A 108 -11.54 -0.86 -5.91
N ILE A 109 -10.40 -1.04 -5.25
CA ILE A 109 -9.18 -0.26 -5.48
C ILE A 109 -8.28 -1.05 -6.43
N ILE A 110 -8.05 -0.51 -7.62
CA ILE A 110 -7.21 -1.08 -8.66
C ILE A 110 -5.81 -0.48 -8.53
N THR A 111 -4.77 -1.31 -8.42
CA THR A 111 -3.36 -0.90 -8.51
C THR A 111 -2.73 -1.47 -9.77
N PHE A 112 -2.22 -0.61 -10.65
CA PHE A 112 -1.61 -0.99 -11.92
C PHE A 112 -0.16 -1.42 -11.70
N ASN A 113 0.06 -2.70 -11.36
CA ASN A 113 1.39 -3.26 -11.07
C ASN A 113 1.87 -4.28 -12.10
N GLY A 114 1.07 -4.57 -13.13
CA GLY A 114 1.37 -5.51 -14.19
C GLY A 114 2.33 -4.99 -15.25
N GLU A 115 2.60 -5.81 -16.26
CA GLU A 115 3.40 -5.41 -17.42
C GLU A 115 2.75 -4.22 -18.14
N PRO A 116 3.52 -3.24 -18.65
CA PRO A 116 2.97 -2.15 -19.46
C PRO A 116 2.31 -2.69 -20.73
N VAL A 117 1.13 -2.17 -21.06
CA VAL A 117 0.37 -2.59 -22.24
C VAL A 117 -0.07 -1.41 -23.07
N ASP A 118 -0.31 -1.66 -24.35
CA ASP A 118 -0.95 -0.67 -25.20
C ASP A 118 -2.47 -0.64 -24.92
N TYR A 119 -2.91 0.28 -24.06
CA TYR A 119 -4.32 0.47 -23.73
C TYR A 119 -5.18 1.02 -24.88
N THR A 120 -4.60 1.28 -26.06
CA THR A 120 -5.40 1.46 -27.28
C THR A 120 -5.88 0.13 -27.88
N VAL A 121 -5.22 -0.98 -27.50
CA VAL A 121 -5.51 -2.35 -27.93
C VAL A 121 -6.15 -3.15 -26.78
N PHE A 122 -5.79 -2.84 -25.53
CA PHE A 122 -6.22 -3.59 -24.34
C PHE A 122 -7.16 -2.80 -23.43
N LYS A 123 -8.20 -3.47 -22.93
CA LYS A 123 -9.03 -3.02 -21.79
C LYS A 123 -8.65 -3.82 -20.54
N GLY A 124 -8.92 -3.27 -19.36
CA GLY A 124 -8.82 -4.03 -18.13
C GLY A 124 -10.18 -4.56 -17.69
N GLU A 125 -10.20 -5.81 -17.20
CA GLU A 125 -11.38 -6.44 -16.60
C GLU A 125 -11.01 -7.01 -15.23
N PHE A 126 -11.93 -6.86 -14.27
CA PHE A 126 -11.88 -7.62 -13.03
C PHE A 126 -13.29 -7.96 -12.55
N SER A 127 -13.40 -9.00 -11.71
CA SER A 127 -14.66 -9.45 -11.15
C SER A 127 -14.62 -9.50 -9.63
N VAL A 128 -15.64 -8.95 -8.98
CA VAL A 128 -15.82 -8.94 -7.54
C VAL A 128 -17.03 -9.79 -7.19
N THR A 129 -16.92 -10.69 -6.22
CA THR A 129 -18.04 -11.57 -5.80
C THR A 129 -18.50 -11.24 -4.38
N GLY A 130 -19.81 -11.12 -4.19
CA GLY A 130 -20.47 -10.75 -2.95
C GLY A 130 -21.94 -11.12 -2.95
N ASP A 131 -22.67 -10.60 -1.98
CA ASP A 131 -24.11 -10.77 -1.82
C ASP A 131 -24.83 -9.42 -1.73
N PHE A 132 -25.99 -9.32 -2.37
CA PHE A 132 -26.89 -8.19 -2.15
C PHE A 132 -27.72 -8.43 -0.88
N VAL A 133 -27.66 -7.48 0.07
CA VAL A 133 -28.43 -7.58 1.32
C VAL A 133 -29.83 -7.07 1.08
N ASP A 134 -30.81 -7.98 1.13
CA ASP A 134 -32.21 -7.68 0.86
C ASP A 134 -33.00 -7.51 2.17
N GLU A 135 -32.96 -6.33 2.77
CA GLU A 135 -33.82 -5.96 3.90
C GLU A 135 -34.54 -4.64 3.65
N LYS A 136 -35.74 -4.71 3.08
CA LYS A 136 -36.93 -3.92 3.43
C LYS A 136 -36.71 -2.48 3.95
N TYR A 137 -35.99 -1.64 3.22
CA TYR A 137 -36.08 -0.19 3.34
C TYR A 137 -37.07 0.33 2.29
N GLU A 138 -38.15 0.96 2.75
CA GLU A 138 -38.98 1.82 1.90
C GLU A 138 -38.07 2.91 1.32
N THR A 139 -37.73 2.75 0.04
CA THR A 139 -36.89 3.68 -0.71
C THR A 139 -37.65 4.99 -0.91
N SER A 140 -37.49 5.92 0.03
CA SER A 140 -37.32 7.30 -0.40
C SER A 140 -35.99 7.34 -1.13
N VAL A 141 -36.08 7.36 -2.46
CA VAL A 141 -34.97 7.44 -3.40
C VAL A 141 -34.01 8.55 -2.95
N VAL A 142 -32.88 8.16 -2.36
CA VAL A 142 -31.72 9.04 -2.16
C VAL A 142 -30.76 8.74 -3.31
N PRO A 143 -30.24 9.77 -4.02
CA PRO A 143 -29.41 9.54 -5.21
C PRO A 143 -28.08 8.85 -4.86
N TRP A 144 -27.76 7.84 -5.66
CA TRP A 144 -26.45 7.16 -5.77
C TRP A 144 -25.27 8.14 -5.82
N ASN A 145 -24.24 7.90 -5.02
CA ASN A 145 -22.90 8.45 -5.24
C ASN A 145 -22.07 7.44 -6.03
N LEU A 146 -22.20 7.46 -7.36
CA LEU A 146 -21.16 6.93 -8.26
C LEU A 146 -20.32 8.10 -8.73
N ASN A 147 -19.08 7.83 -9.13
CA ASN A 147 -18.29 8.84 -9.80
C ASN A 147 -18.99 9.33 -11.08
N ASN A 148 -18.93 10.63 -11.38
CA ASN A 148 -19.79 11.29 -12.38
C ASN A 148 -19.73 10.65 -13.78
N LYS A 149 -18.63 9.96 -14.13
CA LYS A 149 -18.44 9.26 -15.42
C LYS A 149 -19.07 7.87 -15.49
N VAL A 150 -19.12 7.12 -14.38
CA VAL A 150 -19.75 5.79 -14.37
C VAL A 150 -21.26 5.92 -14.54
N GLN A 151 -21.84 7.01 -14.04
CA GLN A 151 -23.27 7.31 -14.23
C GLN A 151 -23.66 7.55 -15.70
N GLU A 152 -22.73 7.98 -16.56
CA GLU A 152 -23.04 8.30 -17.96
C GLU A 152 -23.15 7.04 -18.86
N ASN A 153 -22.56 5.91 -18.44
CA ASN A 153 -22.50 4.66 -19.20
C ASN A 153 -23.37 3.51 -18.63
N LEU A 154 -24.20 3.77 -17.63
CA LEU A 154 -25.17 2.82 -17.07
C LEU A 154 -26.40 2.69 -18.00
N GLN A 155 -26.31 1.84 -19.02
CA GLN A 155 -27.49 1.25 -19.66
C GLN A 155 -27.63 -0.19 -19.18
N LEU A 156 -28.47 -0.37 -18.16
CA LEU A 156 -28.94 -1.70 -17.76
C LEU A 156 -29.59 -2.37 -18.97
N PRO A 157 -29.25 -3.63 -19.32
CA PRO A 157 -29.98 -4.35 -20.35
C PRO A 157 -31.43 -4.53 -19.89
N GLU A 158 -32.39 -3.98 -20.65
CA GLU A 158 -33.80 -4.24 -20.42
C GLU A 158 -34.06 -5.74 -20.58
N ASN A 159 -34.62 -6.35 -19.54
CA ASN A 159 -35.15 -7.71 -19.55
C ASN A 159 -36.08 -7.90 -20.76
N THR A 160 -35.55 -8.53 -21.81
CA THR A 160 -36.37 -8.94 -22.95
C THR A 160 -36.75 -10.40 -22.74
N GLU A 161 -38.01 -10.60 -22.37
CA GLU A 161 -38.62 -11.93 -22.33
C GLU A 161 -38.46 -12.64 -23.68
N THR A 162 -38.01 -13.89 -23.63
CA THR A 162 -37.84 -14.77 -24.78
C THR A 162 -39.20 -15.18 -25.35
N PRO A 163 -39.38 -15.22 -26.68
CA PRO A 163 -40.31 -16.15 -27.27
C PRO A 163 -39.59 -17.18 -28.16
N VAL A 164 -39.76 -18.44 -27.74
CA VAL A 164 -40.03 -19.67 -28.51
C VAL A 164 -39.41 -19.82 -29.90
N ILE A 165 -38.54 -20.84 -30.01
CA ILE A 165 -37.99 -21.43 -31.23
C ILE A 165 -39.05 -22.28 -31.95
N GLU A 166 -39.19 -22.13 -33.27
CA GLU A 166 -39.65 -23.18 -34.18
C GLU A 166 -38.62 -23.37 -35.31
N GLU A 167 -38.39 -24.64 -35.68
CA GLU A 167 -37.26 -25.14 -36.46
C GLU A 167 -37.43 -25.07 -38.01
N GLU A 168 -36.28 -24.90 -38.69
CA GLU A 168 -35.77 -25.60 -39.92
C GLU A 168 -36.46 -25.47 -41.32
N PRO A 169 -35.80 -25.77 -42.48
CA PRO A 169 -34.36 -25.99 -42.80
C PRO A 169 -33.92 -25.36 -44.19
N PRO A 170 -32.95 -25.88 -45.01
CA PRO A 170 -31.85 -25.05 -45.55
C PRO A 170 -31.75 -25.05 -47.10
N ALA A 171 -30.81 -24.30 -47.68
CA ALA A 171 -30.12 -24.65 -48.95
C ALA A 171 -29.16 -23.54 -49.47
N THR A 172 -27.88 -23.93 -49.67
CA THR A 172 -26.98 -23.76 -50.84
C THR A 172 -26.94 -22.41 -51.60
N ASP A 173 -25.81 -21.86 -52.04
CA ASP A 173 -24.80 -22.50 -52.90
C ASP A 173 -23.56 -21.58 -53.09
N GLU A 174 -22.47 -22.23 -53.53
CA GLU A 174 -21.18 -21.81 -54.12
C GLU A 174 -21.02 -20.38 -54.70
N THR A 175 -19.84 -19.73 -54.77
CA THR A 175 -18.61 -20.07 -55.53
C THR A 175 -17.57 -18.95 -55.29
N ASP A 176 -16.30 -19.26 -55.03
CA ASP A 176 -15.14 -19.19 -55.95
C ASP A 176 -14.68 -17.78 -56.39
N HIS A 177 -13.46 -17.38 -55.97
CA HIS A 177 -12.35 -17.12 -56.89
C HIS A 177 -11.02 -16.90 -56.16
N SER A 178 -10.05 -17.73 -56.54
CA SER A 178 -8.61 -17.62 -56.32
C SER A 178 -7.95 -16.47 -57.10
N GLU A 179 -6.82 -15.94 -56.62
CA GLU A 179 -5.48 -16.10 -57.23
C GLU A 179 -4.44 -15.06 -56.72
N ILE A 180 -3.33 -15.60 -56.17
CA ILE A 180 -1.93 -15.35 -56.57
C ILE A 180 -1.27 -13.97 -56.23
N GLU A 181 -0.47 -14.01 -55.16
CA GLU A 181 0.87 -13.42 -54.91
C GLU A 181 1.73 -13.12 -56.19
N PRO A 182 2.74 -12.21 -56.21
CA PRO A 182 3.86 -12.32 -55.25
C PRO A 182 4.73 -11.08 -54.93
N SER A 183 5.48 -11.23 -53.82
CA SER A 183 6.88 -10.86 -53.54
C SER A 183 7.57 -9.69 -54.28
N VAL A 184 8.19 -8.77 -53.51
CA VAL A 184 9.56 -8.26 -53.79
C VAL A 184 10.26 -7.91 -52.46
N GLU A 185 11.39 -8.56 -52.20
CA GLU A 185 12.44 -8.15 -51.25
C GLU A 185 13.30 -7.03 -51.85
N GLU A 186 13.71 -6.04 -51.06
CA GLU A 186 15.01 -5.39 -51.24
C GLU A 186 15.65 -5.07 -49.87
N GLU A 187 16.86 -5.61 -49.67
CA GLU A 187 17.81 -5.28 -48.62
C GLU A 187 18.57 -3.99 -48.93
N GLU A 188 18.97 -3.28 -47.86
CA GLU A 188 20.26 -2.58 -47.60
C GLU A 188 19.99 -1.22 -46.90
N LYS A 189 20.80 -0.69 -45.98
CA LYS A 189 21.94 -1.12 -45.15
C LYS A 189 22.34 0.14 -44.35
N THR A 190 22.71 -0.04 -43.08
CA THR A 190 23.57 0.84 -42.24
C THR A 190 23.20 2.32 -42.03
N VAL A 191 23.21 2.78 -40.78
CA VAL A 191 24.35 3.47 -40.14
C VAL A 191 24.08 3.53 -38.63
N ALA A 192 25.12 3.19 -37.85
CA ALA A 192 25.19 3.35 -36.42
C ALA A 192 25.44 4.82 -36.08
N GLU A 193 24.71 5.36 -35.11
CA GLU A 193 25.07 6.61 -34.45
C GLU A 193 25.02 6.40 -32.93
N GLU A 194 26.23 6.41 -32.38
CA GLU A 194 26.61 6.39 -30.99
C GLU A 194 26.27 7.78 -30.41
N ALA A 195 25.37 7.83 -29.43
CA ALA A 195 25.08 9.05 -28.68
C ALA A 195 25.37 8.79 -27.19
N GLU A 196 26.44 9.42 -26.71
CA GLU A 196 26.82 9.52 -25.31
C GLU A 196 25.68 10.15 -24.48
N VAL A 197 25.28 9.46 -23.41
CA VAL A 197 24.37 10.02 -22.40
C VAL A 197 25.22 10.58 -21.25
N PRO A 198 25.09 11.87 -20.88
CA PRO A 198 25.85 12.47 -19.79
C PRO A 198 25.33 12.00 -18.43
N SER A 199 26.26 11.82 -17.49
CA SER A 199 25.98 11.37 -16.13
C SER A 199 25.18 12.42 -15.34
N GLU A 200 24.05 12.03 -14.74
CA GLU A 200 23.36 12.82 -13.72
C GLU A 200 23.56 12.20 -12.33
N THR A 201 24.39 12.89 -11.57
CA THR A 201 24.48 13.09 -10.12
C THR A 201 23.60 12.22 -9.18
N THR A 202 24.26 11.28 -8.51
CA THR A 202 23.88 10.65 -7.24
C THR A 202 24.07 11.63 -6.07
N PRO A 203 23.20 11.65 -5.03
CA PRO A 203 23.47 12.40 -3.81
C PRO A 203 24.63 11.77 -3.00
N GLU A 204 25.45 12.62 -2.38
CA GLU A 204 26.66 12.28 -1.61
C GLU A 204 26.37 11.26 -0.48
N VAL A 205 26.96 10.07 -0.61
CA VAL A 205 27.16 9.13 0.50
C VAL A 205 28.30 9.65 1.38
N ALA A 206 28.06 9.73 2.68
CA ALA A 206 29.08 10.10 3.66
C ALA A 206 30.16 9.02 3.74
N VAL A 207 31.26 9.23 3.02
CA VAL A 207 32.44 8.35 3.05
C VAL A 207 33.27 8.70 4.29
N ASN A 208 33.12 7.96 5.38
CA ASN A 208 34.06 8.02 6.49
C ASN A 208 35.25 7.11 6.19
N SER A 209 36.26 7.68 5.54
CA SER A 209 37.59 7.08 5.42
C SER A 209 38.39 7.31 6.70
N LEU A 210 38.67 6.24 7.44
CA LEU A 210 39.66 6.22 8.52
C LEU A 210 40.63 5.05 8.28
N GLU A 211 41.85 5.40 7.87
CA GLU A 211 42.96 4.46 7.70
C GLU A 211 43.48 3.97 9.08
N GLY A 212 43.26 2.68 9.38
CA GLY A 212 43.95 1.94 10.44
C GLY A 212 43.24 0.63 10.77
N ASP A 213 43.87 -0.52 10.50
CA ASP A 213 43.41 -1.90 10.77
C ASP A 213 41.87 -2.03 10.91
N THR A 214 41.15 -1.56 9.88
CA THR A 214 39.70 -1.66 9.83
C THR A 214 39.36 -3.11 9.52
N GLU A 215 38.75 -3.80 10.49
CA GLU A 215 38.14 -5.11 10.29
C GLU A 215 37.30 -5.06 9.01
N ASN A 216 37.67 -5.85 8.01
CA ASN A 216 36.96 -5.83 6.74
C ASN A 216 35.61 -6.55 6.90
N LEU A 217 34.52 -5.79 6.79
CA LEU A 217 33.17 -6.30 6.72
C LEU A 217 32.70 -6.30 5.27
N GLN A 218 32.41 -7.48 4.74
CA GLN A 218 31.83 -7.67 3.42
C GLN A 218 30.56 -8.51 3.50
N PHE A 219 29.58 -8.20 2.66
CA PHE A 219 28.34 -8.97 2.61
C PHE A 219 27.71 -8.93 1.22
N GLN A 220 26.91 -9.94 0.93
CA GLN A 220 26.21 -10.07 -0.36
C GLN A 220 24.85 -10.75 -0.18
N ALA A 221 23.92 -10.40 -1.05
CA ALA A 221 22.60 -10.99 -1.11
C ALA A 221 22.48 -11.90 -2.34
N HIS A 222 21.79 -13.02 -2.18
CA HIS A 222 21.20 -13.77 -3.28
C HIS A 222 19.80 -13.24 -3.52
N VAL A 223 19.54 -12.63 -4.68
CA VAL A 223 18.23 -12.02 -4.99
C VAL A 223 17.47 -12.89 -5.97
N GLN A 224 16.16 -13.00 -5.79
CA GLN A 224 15.24 -13.71 -6.67
C GLN A 224 15.48 -13.31 -8.13
N ASN A 225 15.53 -14.30 -9.03
CA ASN A 225 15.79 -14.13 -10.48
C ASN A 225 17.13 -13.50 -10.88
N ILE A 226 17.98 -13.11 -9.92
CA ILE A 226 19.31 -12.52 -10.18
C ILE A 226 20.42 -13.48 -9.74
N GLY A 227 20.25 -14.09 -8.56
CA GLY A 227 21.27 -14.90 -7.91
C GLY A 227 22.16 -14.08 -6.98
N TRP A 228 23.36 -14.60 -6.67
CA TRP A 228 24.35 -13.89 -5.85
C TRP A 228 24.83 -12.62 -6.56
N MET A 229 24.58 -11.47 -5.94
CA MET A 229 25.13 -10.18 -6.35
C MET A 229 26.55 -10.00 -5.81
N SER A 230 27.29 -9.03 -6.34
CA SER A 230 28.63 -8.69 -5.85
C SER A 230 28.61 -8.35 -4.36
N ALA A 231 29.67 -8.77 -3.65
CA ALA A 231 29.88 -8.34 -2.27
C ALA A 231 30.12 -6.84 -2.18
N VAL A 232 29.50 -6.24 -1.16
CA VAL A 232 29.62 -4.84 -0.79
C VAL A 232 30.25 -4.73 0.59
N ASN A 233 30.75 -3.56 0.95
CA ASN A 233 31.47 -3.31 2.19
C ASN A 233 30.58 -2.62 3.23
N ASP A 234 31.14 -2.36 4.41
CA ASP A 234 30.51 -1.60 5.50
C ASP A 234 29.74 -0.36 4.99
N GLY A 235 28.47 -0.25 5.37
CA GLY A 235 27.59 0.87 5.04
C GLY A 235 27.03 0.88 3.61
N GLU A 236 27.41 -0.08 2.77
CA GLU A 236 26.83 -0.22 1.42
C GLU A 236 25.54 -1.08 1.45
N ILE A 237 24.78 -1.09 0.35
CA ILE A 237 23.52 -1.84 0.25
C ILE A 237 23.74 -3.11 -0.57
N ALA A 238 23.40 -4.27 0.01
CA ALA A 238 23.31 -5.54 -0.70
C ALA A 238 21.85 -5.87 -1.02
N GLY A 239 21.56 -6.21 -2.28
CA GLY A 239 20.21 -6.54 -2.75
C GLY A 239 19.62 -5.50 -3.70
N THR A 240 18.30 -5.47 -3.83
CA THR A 240 17.59 -4.57 -4.76
C THR A 240 16.67 -3.58 -4.04
N GLN A 241 16.87 -2.31 -4.37
CA GLN A 241 16.02 -1.14 -4.11
C GLN A 241 14.76 -1.10 -4.95
N GLY A 242 13.59 -1.47 -4.46
CA GLY A 242 12.38 -1.14 -5.19
C GLY A 242 12.28 -1.79 -6.58
N GLN A 243 12.54 -3.09 -6.67
CA GLN A 243 12.30 -3.87 -7.90
C GLN A 243 11.30 -5.02 -7.70
N ASN A 244 10.63 -5.07 -6.54
CA ASN A 244 9.80 -6.20 -6.13
C ASN A 244 10.50 -7.57 -6.19
N LEU A 245 11.84 -7.58 -6.06
CA LEU A 245 12.65 -8.79 -5.99
C LEU A 245 13.15 -8.99 -4.56
N GLY A 246 12.81 -10.14 -3.97
CA GLY A 246 13.22 -10.50 -2.61
C GLY A 246 14.62 -11.10 -2.55
N MET A 247 15.36 -10.82 -1.48
CA MET A 247 16.52 -11.60 -1.09
C MET A 247 16.06 -13.00 -0.69
N GLU A 248 16.71 -14.04 -1.21
CA GLU A 248 16.52 -15.43 -0.79
C GLU A 248 17.57 -15.88 0.22
N ALA A 249 18.79 -15.33 0.13
CA ALA A 249 19.90 -15.63 1.03
C ALA A 249 20.82 -14.42 1.29
N LEU A 250 21.54 -14.49 2.41
CA LEU A 250 22.54 -13.54 2.86
C LEU A 250 23.83 -14.28 3.23
N LYS A 251 24.96 -13.69 2.87
CA LYS A 251 26.30 -14.09 3.34
C LYS A 251 27.03 -12.86 3.88
N ILE A 252 27.64 -13.01 5.04
CA ILE A 252 28.45 -11.98 5.70
C ILE A 252 29.83 -12.56 6.02
N ASP A 253 30.86 -11.87 5.57
CA ASP A 253 32.27 -12.17 5.77
C ASP A 253 32.91 -11.01 6.57
N LEU A 254 33.45 -11.34 7.74
CA LEU A 254 34.18 -10.45 8.64
C LEU A 254 35.56 -11.05 8.89
N ASP A 255 36.63 -10.27 8.75
CA ASP A 255 38.02 -10.75 8.85
C ASP A 255 38.33 -11.54 10.15
N SER A 256 37.77 -11.10 11.29
CA SER A 256 37.91 -11.80 12.57
C SER A 256 37.19 -13.15 12.66
N GLU A 257 36.27 -13.43 11.75
CA GLU A 257 35.31 -14.55 11.77
C GLU A 257 34.33 -14.57 12.97
N GLU A 258 34.39 -13.58 13.86
CA GLU A 258 33.61 -13.54 15.09
C GLU A 258 32.22 -12.91 14.87
N ILE A 259 31.42 -13.54 14.01
CA ILE A 259 30.05 -13.13 13.65
C ILE A 259 29.15 -14.34 13.48
N GLN A 260 27.89 -14.21 13.89
CA GLN A 260 26.84 -15.16 13.54
C GLN A 260 25.57 -14.42 13.12
N TYR A 261 24.82 -15.05 12.22
CA TYR A 261 23.59 -14.48 11.68
C TYR A 261 22.60 -15.58 11.31
N ARG A 262 21.34 -15.20 11.17
CA ARG A 262 20.28 -16.09 10.71
C ARG A 262 19.19 -15.32 9.98
N ALA A 263 18.43 -16.04 9.18
CA ALA A 263 17.29 -15.52 8.45
C ALA A 263 15.98 -16.21 8.88
N GLN A 264 14.91 -15.43 8.91
CA GLN A 264 13.53 -15.91 8.85
C GLN A 264 13.17 -16.04 7.37
N VAL A 265 12.90 -17.27 6.92
CA VAL A 265 12.57 -17.55 5.51
C VAL A 265 11.08 -17.87 5.38
N GLN A 266 10.47 -17.40 4.30
CA GLN A 266 9.09 -17.70 3.94
C GLN A 266 8.78 -19.20 4.09
N HIS A 267 7.67 -19.52 4.77
CA HIS A 267 7.16 -20.88 5.05
C HIS A 267 8.09 -21.80 5.86
N ILE A 268 9.32 -21.38 6.18
CA ILE A 268 10.28 -22.14 6.99
C ILE A 268 10.34 -21.56 8.41
N GLY A 269 10.31 -20.22 8.53
CA GLY A 269 10.56 -19.51 9.77
C GLY A 269 12.04 -19.26 10.02
N TRP A 270 12.39 -18.97 11.28
CA TRP A 270 13.78 -18.78 11.71
C TRP A 270 14.58 -20.06 11.51
N GLN A 271 15.63 -19.95 10.71
CA GLN A 271 16.64 -21.00 10.59
C GLN A 271 17.65 -20.94 11.73
N ASP A 272 18.48 -21.98 11.85
CA ASP A 272 19.60 -22.00 12.79
C ASP A 272 20.61 -20.88 12.47
N TRP A 273 21.36 -20.47 13.48
CA TRP A 273 22.47 -19.53 13.33
C TRP A 273 23.58 -20.14 12.47
N VAL A 274 24.10 -19.35 11.53
CA VAL A 274 25.26 -19.68 10.70
C VAL A 274 26.42 -18.73 11.02
N GLY A 275 27.63 -19.17 10.74
CA GLY A 275 28.84 -18.42 11.02
C GLY A 275 29.34 -17.58 9.83
N ASN A 276 30.51 -16.98 10.02
CA ASN A 276 31.24 -16.23 9.02
C ASN A 276 31.31 -16.94 7.65
N GLY A 277 30.90 -16.24 6.58
CA GLY A 277 30.96 -16.72 5.20
C GLY A 277 30.02 -17.87 4.84
N GLU A 278 29.18 -18.34 5.77
CA GLU A 278 28.15 -19.34 5.50
C GLU A 278 26.92 -18.71 4.81
N THR A 279 25.85 -19.49 4.58
CA THR A 279 24.65 -18.99 3.90
C THR A 279 23.46 -19.05 4.86
N ALA A 280 22.91 -17.89 5.19
CA ALA A 280 21.60 -17.78 5.83
C ALA A 280 20.53 -17.61 4.75
N GLY A 281 19.45 -18.39 4.80
CA GLY A 281 18.38 -18.35 3.80
C GLY A 281 18.35 -19.58 2.89
N THR A 282 17.85 -19.40 1.67
CA THR A 282 17.82 -20.41 0.60
C THR A 282 18.32 -19.82 -0.70
N THR A 283 18.67 -20.66 -1.67
CA THR A 283 19.08 -20.20 -3.00
C THR A 283 18.32 -21.00 -4.05
N GLY A 284 17.62 -20.32 -4.97
CA GLY A 284 16.91 -20.96 -6.08
C GLY A 284 15.74 -21.84 -5.65
N GLN A 285 15.11 -21.50 -4.53
CA GLN A 285 13.91 -22.18 -4.03
C GLN A 285 12.66 -21.30 -4.12
N ASP A 286 12.78 -20.07 -4.63
CA ASP A 286 11.70 -19.06 -4.66
C ASP A 286 11.15 -18.76 -3.26
N LEU A 287 12.01 -18.91 -2.23
CA LEU A 287 11.69 -18.60 -0.84
C LEU A 287 12.52 -17.41 -0.37
N ARG A 288 11.84 -16.29 -0.16
CA ARG A 288 12.43 -15.04 0.31
C ARG A 288 12.75 -15.06 1.81
N ILE A 289 13.78 -14.31 2.19
CA ILE A 289 14.01 -13.82 3.54
C ILE A 289 12.93 -12.78 3.86
N GLU A 290 12.37 -12.86 5.06
CA GLU A 290 11.40 -11.89 5.60
C GLU A 290 12.00 -11.04 6.72
N ALA A 291 12.94 -11.61 7.49
CA ALA A 291 13.69 -10.90 8.53
C ALA A 291 15.08 -11.53 8.76
N VAL A 292 15.98 -10.77 9.38
CA VAL A 292 17.34 -11.20 9.75
C VAL A 292 17.69 -10.82 11.19
N GLN A 293 18.60 -11.59 11.78
CA GLN A 293 19.31 -11.24 13.01
C GLN A 293 20.81 -11.45 12.79
N ILE A 294 21.62 -10.52 13.28
CA ILE A 294 23.07 -10.51 13.12
C ILE A 294 23.68 -10.11 14.46
N GLU A 295 24.62 -10.89 14.96
CA GLU A 295 25.34 -10.57 16.19
C GLU A 295 26.83 -10.90 16.07
N LEU A 296 27.66 -10.03 16.64
CA LEU A 296 29.06 -10.32 16.83
C LEU A 296 29.22 -11.34 17.95
N THR A 297 30.29 -12.12 17.87
CA THR A 297 30.69 -13.08 18.91
C THR A 297 32.09 -12.74 19.43
N GLY A 298 32.60 -13.52 20.39
CA GLY A 298 33.99 -13.44 20.83
C GLY A 298 34.46 -12.05 21.29
N ALA A 299 35.69 -11.70 20.92
CA ALA A 299 36.31 -10.41 21.26
C ALA A 299 35.68 -9.23 20.48
N MET A 300 35.12 -9.47 19.30
CA MET A 300 34.39 -8.46 18.52
C MET A 300 33.15 -7.97 19.26
N ALA A 301 32.38 -8.87 19.86
CA ALA A 301 31.20 -8.53 20.66
C ALA A 301 31.51 -7.66 21.88
N GLU A 302 32.76 -7.65 22.37
CA GLU A 302 33.20 -6.81 23.49
C GLU A 302 33.59 -5.39 23.05
N LYS A 303 34.04 -5.22 21.81
CA LYS A 303 34.63 -3.97 21.31
C LYS A 303 33.72 -3.21 20.36
N TYR A 304 32.90 -3.90 19.59
CA TYR A 304 32.08 -3.34 18.54
C TYR A 304 30.59 -3.63 18.77
N ASP A 305 29.76 -2.84 18.10
CA ASP A 305 28.34 -3.05 17.89
C ASP A 305 28.10 -3.19 16.38
N ILE A 306 27.31 -4.18 15.98
CA ILE A 306 26.88 -4.37 14.59
C ILE A 306 25.47 -3.83 14.42
N TYR A 307 25.30 -2.93 13.46
CA TYR A 307 24.05 -2.27 13.10
C TYR A 307 23.60 -2.74 11.74
N TYR A 308 22.32 -3.00 11.58
CA TYR A 308 21.77 -3.42 10.30
C TYR A 308 20.32 -3.01 10.13
N ARG A 309 19.90 -2.77 8.88
CA ARG A 309 18.51 -2.49 8.53
C ARG A 309 18.14 -3.12 7.21
N VAL A 310 16.86 -3.43 7.05
CA VAL A 310 16.32 -4.12 5.89
C VAL A 310 15.34 -3.21 5.15
N HIS A 311 15.45 -3.19 3.83
CA HIS A 311 14.39 -2.68 2.97
C HIS A 311 13.38 -3.80 2.73
N VAL A 312 12.13 -3.57 3.12
CA VAL A 312 11.04 -4.54 3.03
C VAL A 312 10.07 -4.12 1.93
N SER A 313 9.66 -5.07 1.10
CA SER A 313 8.63 -4.84 0.08
C SER A 313 7.39 -4.23 0.73
N ASP A 314 6.89 -3.16 0.15
CA ASP A 314 5.72 -2.40 0.59
C ASP A 314 5.82 -1.66 1.93
N TYR A 315 6.97 -1.70 2.60
CA TYR A 315 7.21 -0.97 3.86
C TYR A 315 8.44 -0.07 3.79
N GLY A 316 9.27 -0.27 2.77
CA GLY A 316 10.49 0.46 2.59
C GLY A 316 11.58 0.11 3.59
N THR A 317 12.51 1.03 3.77
CA THR A 317 13.66 0.85 4.66
C THR A 317 13.23 1.00 6.11
N LEU A 318 13.28 -0.11 6.85
CA LEU A 318 13.00 -0.11 8.28
C LEU A 318 14.13 0.55 9.07
N GLY A 319 13.90 0.77 10.36
CA GLY A 319 14.92 1.35 11.24
C GLY A 319 16.07 0.38 11.55
N TRP A 320 17.06 0.88 12.28
CA TRP A 320 18.26 0.11 12.59
C TRP A 320 18.00 -0.88 13.73
N ALA A 321 18.33 -2.14 13.48
CA ALA A 321 18.54 -3.17 14.49
C ALA A 321 20.00 -3.17 14.90
N LYS A 322 20.28 -3.63 16.13
CA LYS A 322 21.63 -3.80 16.66
C LYS A 322 21.79 -5.13 17.38
N ASN A 323 22.94 -5.78 17.23
CA ASN A 323 23.38 -6.93 18.04
C ASN A 323 22.28 -7.96 18.36
N GLY A 324 21.79 -8.65 17.33
CA GLY A 324 20.80 -9.71 17.48
C GLY A 324 19.36 -9.23 17.56
N GLU A 325 19.08 -7.92 17.50
CA GLU A 325 17.71 -7.41 17.30
C GLU A 325 17.14 -7.83 15.93
N VAL A 326 15.82 -7.92 15.79
CA VAL A 326 15.23 -8.33 14.50
C VAL A 326 15.23 -7.13 13.53
N ALA A 327 15.63 -7.37 12.29
CA ALA A 327 15.41 -6.43 11.17
C ALA A 327 14.54 -7.10 10.09
N GLY A 328 13.43 -6.47 9.71
CA GLY A 328 12.50 -6.99 8.70
C GLY A 328 11.08 -7.18 9.24
N THR A 329 10.36 -8.16 8.67
CA THR A 329 9.00 -8.51 9.11
C THR A 329 8.90 -9.98 9.54
N THR A 330 8.00 -10.25 10.48
CA THR A 330 7.40 -11.59 10.61
C THR A 330 5.90 -11.47 10.46
N ASP A 331 5.27 -12.53 9.97
CA ASP A 331 3.81 -12.69 9.86
C ASP A 331 3.11 -11.72 8.89
N TYR A 332 3.83 -10.81 8.25
CA TYR A 332 3.32 -9.96 7.16
C TYR A 332 3.46 -10.58 5.77
N ARG A 333 4.25 -11.66 5.64
CA ARG A 333 4.58 -12.31 4.35
C ARG A 333 5.27 -11.37 3.35
N LYS A 334 6.12 -10.46 3.83
CA LYS A 334 6.77 -9.43 3.00
C LYS A 334 8.25 -9.74 2.80
N ALA A 335 8.73 -9.51 1.58
CA ALA A 335 10.11 -9.79 1.20
C ALA A 335 11.06 -8.75 1.79
N ALA A 336 12.16 -9.19 2.39
CA ALA A 336 13.36 -8.36 2.51
C ALA A 336 13.99 -8.23 1.11
N GLN A 337 14.08 -7.04 0.54
CA GLN A 337 14.62 -6.80 -0.81
C GLN A 337 16.10 -6.38 -0.77
N SER A 338 16.53 -5.67 0.29
CA SER A 338 17.93 -5.30 0.49
C SER A 338 18.29 -5.20 1.97
N ILE A 339 19.59 -5.19 2.27
CA ILE A 339 20.15 -5.00 3.60
C ILE A 339 21.33 -4.04 3.56
N GLU A 340 21.49 -3.26 4.63
CA GLU A 340 22.66 -2.43 4.93
C GLU A 340 23.20 -2.84 6.29
N ILE A 341 24.52 -2.97 6.41
CA ILE A 341 25.21 -3.43 7.63
C ILE A 341 26.41 -2.52 7.90
N CYS A 342 26.54 -2.05 9.13
CA CYS A 342 27.64 -1.22 9.60
C CYS A 342 28.23 -1.74 10.91
N LEU A 343 29.54 -1.59 11.06
CA LEU A 343 30.29 -1.93 12.26
C LEU A 343 30.78 -0.64 12.95
N TYR A 344 30.44 -0.47 14.22
CA TYR A 344 30.87 0.69 15.01
C TYR A 344 31.57 0.24 16.29
N GLU A 345 32.57 0.99 16.75
CA GLU A 345 33.09 0.80 18.10
C GLU A 345 31.97 1.03 19.12
N LYS A 346 31.96 0.25 20.21
CA LYS A 346 30.95 0.42 21.26
C LYS A 346 30.98 1.83 21.82
N GLY A 347 29.82 2.48 21.81
CA GLY A 347 29.66 3.85 22.30
C GLY A 347 30.08 4.93 21.33
N ASP A 348 30.36 4.59 20.07
CA ASP A 348 30.57 5.58 19.01
C ASP A 348 29.31 6.48 18.88
N SER A 349 29.49 7.78 19.05
CA SER A 349 28.40 8.77 18.96
C SER A 349 27.85 8.95 17.54
N SER A 350 28.56 8.47 16.51
CA SER A 350 28.11 8.47 15.12
C SER A 350 27.26 7.26 14.77
N ALA A 351 27.19 6.26 15.65
CA ALA A 351 26.39 5.07 15.43
C ALA A 351 24.88 5.41 15.32
N PRO A 352 24.13 4.73 14.44
CA PRO A 352 22.70 4.97 14.29
C PRO A 352 21.91 4.77 15.58
N GLN A 353 20.80 5.49 15.72
CA GLN A 353 19.81 5.18 16.74
C GLN A 353 19.00 3.96 16.31
N THR A 354 18.76 3.04 17.25
CA THR A 354 18.02 1.80 17.02
C THR A 354 16.53 1.99 17.18
N GLY A 355 15.74 1.17 16.49
CA GLY A 355 14.30 1.06 16.68
C GLY A 355 13.47 1.16 15.41
N GLY A 356 12.24 0.65 15.43
CA GLY A 356 11.41 0.50 14.23
C GLY A 356 12.04 -0.39 13.15
N SER A 357 12.95 -1.30 13.53
CA SER A 357 13.63 -2.26 12.65
C SER A 357 12.78 -3.49 12.35
N TYR A 358 11.78 -3.76 13.19
CA TYR A 358 10.98 -4.98 13.18
C TYR A 358 9.49 -4.68 13.14
N LEU A 359 8.81 -5.23 12.14
CA LEU A 359 7.36 -5.15 12.00
C LEU A 359 6.72 -6.53 12.15
N THR A 360 5.67 -6.57 12.96
CA THR A 360 4.76 -7.68 13.25
C THR A 360 3.33 -7.14 13.26
N PRO A 361 2.32 -7.98 13.03
CA PRO A 361 0.91 -7.58 13.17
C PRO A 361 0.57 -6.88 14.49
N THR A 362 1.34 -7.16 15.54
CA THR A 362 1.13 -6.65 16.89
C THR A 362 1.93 -5.39 17.26
N ASN A 363 2.87 -4.93 16.42
CA ASN A 363 3.75 -3.79 16.76
C ASN A 363 3.79 -2.68 15.69
N LYS A 364 2.82 -2.60 14.77
CA LYS A 364 2.71 -1.53 13.73
C LYS A 364 2.36 -0.13 14.26
N GLY A 365 2.33 0.04 15.59
CA GLY A 365 1.74 1.20 16.25
C GLY A 365 0.22 1.13 16.25
N THR A 366 -0.41 1.77 17.23
CA THR A 366 -1.88 1.81 17.33
C THR A 366 -2.31 3.23 17.61
N VAL A 367 -3.39 3.68 16.98
CA VAL A 367 -4.05 4.91 17.36
C VAL A 367 -5.32 4.60 18.15
N THR A 368 -5.44 5.21 19.31
CA THR A 368 -6.64 5.14 20.14
C THR A 368 -7.18 6.53 20.37
N TYR A 369 -8.49 6.68 20.42
CA TYR A 369 -9.12 7.99 20.51
C TYR A 369 -10.46 7.92 21.21
N GLN A 370 -10.87 9.05 21.75
CA GLN A 370 -12.15 9.19 22.45
C GLN A 370 -12.75 10.55 22.14
N ALA A 371 -14.08 10.56 22.06
CA ALA A 371 -14.88 11.77 21.87
C ALA A 371 -15.49 12.22 23.20
N HIS A 372 -15.53 13.54 23.41
CA HIS A 372 -16.43 14.14 24.39
C HIS A 372 -17.71 14.56 23.68
N VAL A 373 -18.85 13.99 24.09
CA VAL A 373 -20.14 14.26 23.45
C VAL A 373 -21.06 15.01 24.40
N GLU A 374 -21.82 15.96 23.85
CA GLU A 374 -22.80 16.76 24.58
C GLU A 374 -23.74 15.87 25.41
N ASN A 375 -23.93 16.24 26.67
CA ASN A 375 -24.75 15.52 27.66
C ASN A 375 -24.35 14.05 27.94
N ILE A 376 -23.23 13.57 27.40
CA ILE A 376 -22.64 12.25 27.68
C ILE A 376 -21.32 12.41 28.44
N GLY A 377 -20.47 13.34 28.01
CA GLY A 377 -19.11 13.49 28.49
C GLY A 377 -18.11 12.70 27.64
N TRP A 378 -16.93 12.43 28.20
CA TRP A 378 -15.93 11.54 27.58
C TRP A 378 -16.48 10.12 27.52
N GLN A 379 -16.51 9.56 26.31
CA GLN A 379 -16.83 8.15 26.08
C GLN A 379 -15.58 7.26 26.26
N ASP A 380 -15.78 5.95 26.25
CA ASP A 380 -14.68 4.98 26.25
C ASP A 380 -13.79 5.18 25.01
N SER A 381 -12.50 4.85 25.15
CA SER A 381 -11.55 4.92 24.04
C SER A 381 -11.77 3.76 23.07
N VAL A 382 -11.69 4.07 21.78
CA VAL A 382 -11.72 3.11 20.68
C VAL A 382 -10.37 3.10 19.96
N ALA A 383 -10.13 2.11 19.11
CA ALA A 383 -8.86 1.94 18.40
C ALA A 383 -9.07 1.85 16.88
N ASP A 384 -8.05 2.19 16.10
CA ASP A 384 -7.86 1.85 14.68
C ASP A 384 -9.15 1.51 13.89
N GLY A 385 -9.77 2.51 13.27
CA GLY A 385 -10.94 2.37 12.41
C GLY A 385 -12.28 2.41 13.14
N ASP A 386 -12.32 2.06 14.43
CA ASP A 386 -13.56 2.04 15.22
C ASP A 386 -14.20 3.44 15.36
N MET A 387 -15.51 3.50 15.55
CA MET A 387 -16.22 4.77 15.62
C MET A 387 -16.16 5.40 17.03
N ALA A 388 -15.60 6.61 17.16
CA ALA A 388 -15.73 7.43 18.37
C ALA A 388 -16.79 8.52 18.21
N GLY A 389 -17.73 8.62 19.16
CA GLY A 389 -18.81 9.61 19.14
C GLY A 389 -20.20 8.94 19.21
N THR A 390 -21.20 9.59 18.62
CA THR A 390 -22.54 9.00 18.44
C THR A 390 -23.08 9.25 17.03
N GLN A 391 -23.81 8.27 16.48
CA GLN A 391 -24.53 8.40 15.22
C GLN A 391 -26.05 8.32 15.46
N GLY A 392 -26.81 9.22 14.84
CA GLY A 392 -28.27 9.22 14.90
C GLY A 392 -28.89 9.61 16.25
N GLN A 393 -28.09 10.08 17.22
CA GLN A 393 -28.57 10.45 18.56
C GLN A 393 -28.84 11.94 18.75
N ALA A 394 -28.57 12.77 17.73
CA ALA A 394 -28.69 14.23 17.80
C ALA A 394 -27.87 14.80 18.98
N ARG A 395 -26.61 14.36 19.10
CA ARG A 395 -25.66 14.83 20.13
C ARG A 395 -24.30 15.13 19.55
N GLN A 396 -23.81 16.32 19.81
CA GLN A 396 -22.65 16.89 19.14
C GLN A 396 -21.33 16.51 19.83
N MET A 397 -20.29 16.29 19.04
CA MET A 397 -18.94 16.14 19.57
C MET A 397 -18.40 17.52 19.95
N GLU A 398 -17.92 17.68 21.18
CA GLU A 398 -17.38 18.93 21.70
C GLU A 398 -15.85 18.92 21.80
N ALA A 399 -15.27 17.74 22.07
CA ALA A 399 -13.82 17.56 22.18
C ALA A 399 -13.33 16.18 21.68
N LEU A 400 -12.04 16.11 21.41
CA LEU A 400 -11.32 14.91 20.98
C LEU A 400 -10.03 14.73 21.79
N ARG A 401 -9.67 13.47 22.05
CA ARG A 401 -8.32 13.06 22.45
C ARG A 401 -7.87 11.93 21.55
N ILE A 402 -6.66 12.01 21.04
CA ILE A 402 -6.01 11.00 20.23
C ILE A 402 -4.68 10.62 20.89
N TYR A 403 -4.47 9.32 21.04
CA TYR A 403 -3.25 8.72 21.53
C TYR A 403 -2.64 7.84 20.44
N LEU A 404 -1.37 8.06 20.15
CA LEU A 404 -0.53 7.22 19.34
C LEU A 404 0.38 6.41 20.26
N ASN A 405 0.31 5.09 20.17
CA ASN A 405 1.31 4.20 20.72
C ASN A 405 2.22 3.78 19.57
N ASN A 406 3.48 4.23 19.61
CA ASN A 406 4.43 3.89 18.56
C ASN A 406 4.85 2.41 18.65
N PRO A 407 5.28 1.81 17.53
CA PRO A 407 6.15 0.64 17.56
C PRO A 407 7.34 0.84 18.51
N ASP A 408 7.83 -0.24 19.11
CA ASP A 408 9.03 -0.18 19.96
C ASP A 408 10.22 0.46 19.21
N GLY A 409 10.82 1.46 19.86
CA GLY A 409 11.97 2.21 19.32
C GLY A 409 11.64 3.12 18.13
N MET A 410 10.38 3.29 17.76
CA MET A 410 10.00 4.28 16.75
C MET A 410 9.68 5.62 17.40
N GLU A 411 10.44 6.64 17.00
CA GLU A 411 10.21 8.03 17.43
C GLU A 411 9.09 8.70 16.62
N GLY A 412 8.42 9.66 17.23
CA GLY A 412 7.31 10.37 16.59
C GLY A 412 6.08 10.47 17.48
N SER A 413 5.08 11.21 17.02
CA SER A 413 3.85 11.44 17.76
C SER A 413 2.69 11.80 16.85
N VAL A 414 1.49 11.92 17.40
CA VAL A 414 0.35 12.52 16.72
C VAL A 414 0.15 13.94 17.23
N ARG A 415 -0.18 14.87 16.32
CA ARG A 415 -0.74 16.17 16.68
C ARG A 415 -2.02 16.41 15.90
N TYR A 416 -2.94 17.13 16.54
CA TYR A 416 -4.27 17.39 15.98
C TYR A 416 -4.82 18.72 16.47
N LYS A 417 -5.78 19.26 15.73
CA LYS A 417 -6.53 20.45 16.13
C LYS A 417 -7.95 20.37 15.60
N THR A 418 -8.82 21.16 16.21
CA THR A 418 -10.24 21.19 15.87
C THR A 418 -10.68 22.61 15.53
N HIS A 419 -11.59 22.72 14.56
CA HIS A 419 -12.37 23.93 14.34
C HIS A 419 -13.62 23.86 15.19
N VAL A 420 -13.79 24.75 16.16
CA VAL A 420 -14.95 24.75 17.07
C VAL A 420 -15.93 25.86 16.71
N GLU A 421 -17.21 25.58 16.81
CA GLU A 421 -18.27 26.56 16.59
C GLU A 421 -18.00 27.87 17.35
N ASN A 422 -18.18 29.00 16.69
CA ASN A 422 -17.99 30.36 17.23
C ASN A 422 -16.57 30.68 17.74
N ILE A 423 -15.61 29.75 17.62
CA ILE A 423 -14.21 29.95 18.02
C ILE A 423 -13.29 29.90 16.79
N GLY A 424 -13.52 28.93 15.90
CA GLY A 424 -12.66 28.66 14.76
C GLY A 424 -11.60 27.60 15.04
N TRP A 425 -10.56 27.56 14.21
CA TRP A 425 -9.40 26.69 14.43
C TRP A 425 -8.67 27.05 15.72
N GLN A 426 -8.50 26.07 16.59
CA GLN A 426 -7.67 26.17 17.78
C GLN A 426 -6.23 25.73 17.48
N ASP A 427 -5.32 25.96 18.43
CA ASP A 427 -3.93 25.54 18.33
C ASP A 427 -3.79 24.01 18.26
N TRP A 428 -2.71 23.55 17.64
CA TRP A 428 -2.33 22.14 17.64
C TRP A 428 -2.07 21.64 19.05
N VAL A 429 -2.64 20.49 19.38
CA VAL A 429 -2.38 19.77 20.62
C VAL A 429 -1.70 18.43 20.30
N GLY A 430 -0.97 17.90 21.27
CA GLY A 430 -0.21 16.67 21.12
C GLY A 430 -0.95 15.42 21.61
N ASN A 431 -0.23 14.32 21.56
CA ASN A 431 -0.64 13.00 22.06
C ASN A 431 -1.35 13.06 23.41
N GLY A 432 -2.62 12.66 23.42
CA GLY A 432 -3.47 12.56 24.61
C GLY A 432 -4.03 13.87 25.17
N GLU A 433 -3.68 15.02 24.60
CA GLU A 433 -4.19 16.32 25.00
C GLU A 433 -5.62 16.57 24.49
N THR A 434 -6.36 17.53 25.06
CA THR A 434 -7.73 17.80 24.62
C THR A 434 -7.76 18.84 23.51
N ALA A 435 -8.27 18.48 22.33
CA ALA A 435 -8.69 19.42 21.29
C ALA A 435 -10.19 19.67 21.38
N GLY A 436 -10.65 20.92 21.30
CA GLY A 436 -12.07 21.28 21.40
C GLY A 436 -12.44 21.97 22.73
N THR A 437 -13.71 21.83 23.13
CA THR A 437 -14.23 22.34 24.41
C THR A 437 -15.00 21.26 25.15
N THR A 438 -15.14 21.39 26.47
CA THR A 438 -15.95 20.44 27.26
C THR A 438 -17.00 21.21 28.05
N GLY A 439 -18.27 20.83 27.91
CA GLY A 439 -19.38 21.42 28.67
C GLY A 439 -19.65 22.89 28.37
N GLN A 440 -19.30 23.34 27.16
CA GLN A 440 -19.57 24.70 26.67
C GLN A 440 -20.71 24.73 25.64
N ASP A 441 -21.29 23.58 25.31
CA ASP A 441 -22.32 23.43 24.26
C ASP A 441 -21.82 23.91 22.88
N LEU A 442 -20.50 23.85 22.64
CA LEU A 442 -19.85 24.20 21.38
C LEU A 442 -19.33 22.94 20.70
N ARG A 443 -19.79 22.71 19.48
CA ARG A 443 -19.43 21.54 18.67
C ARG A 443 -18.11 21.72 17.91
N ILE A 444 -17.44 20.60 17.63
CA ILE A 444 -16.40 20.52 16.62
C ILE A 444 -17.05 20.49 15.22
N GLU A 445 -16.55 21.33 14.33
CA GLU A 445 -17.02 21.47 12.92
C GLU A 445 -16.01 20.90 11.91
N ALA A 446 -14.72 20.79 12.28
CA ALA A 446 -13.69 20.16 11.48
C ALA A 446 -12.52 19.69 12.36
N VAL A 447 -11.72 18.75 11.86
CA VAL A 447 -10.52 18.24 12.52
C VAL A 447 -9.38 18.16 11.51
N GLN A 448 -8.15 18.42 11.97
CA GLN A 448 -6.91 18.13 11.25
C GLN A 448 -6.03 17.25 12.13
N ILE A 449 -5.42 16.22 11.55
CA ILE A 449 -4.66 15.19 12.27
C ILE A 449 -3.42 14.84 11.44
N GLU A 450 -2.24 14.89 12.05
CA GLU A 450 -1.01 14.48 11.40
C GLU A 450 -0.07 13.75 12.35
N LEU A 451 0.72 12.84 11.79
CA LEU A 451 1.86 12.23 12.47
C LEU A 451 3.04 13.20 12.45
N THR A 452 4.00 12.96 13.33
CA THR A 452 5.23 13.75 13.46
C THR A 452 6.42 12.81 13.67
N GLY A 453 7.64 13.28 13.36
CA GLY A 453 8.86 12.48 13.50
C GLY A 453 8.89 11.28 12.56
N ALA A 454 9.57 10.20 12.97
CA ALA A 454 9.73 9.00 12.13
C ALA A 454 8.40 8.29 11.83
N MET A 455 7.37 8.50 12.67
CA MET A 455 6.01 8.06 12.35
C MET A 455 5.44 8.73 11.09
N ALA A 456 5.68 10.03 10.89
CA ALA A 456 5.21 10.76 9.69
C ALA A 456 5.97 10.40 8.42
N GLU A 457 7.21 9.94 8.56
CA GLU A 457 8.06 9.54 7.43
C GLU A 457 7.70 8.13 6.93
N LYS A 458 7.10 7.30 7.79
CA LYS A 458 6.87 5.87 7.53
C LYS A 458 5.41 5.48 7.46
N TYR A 459 4.53 6.29 8.04
CA TYR A 459 3.11 6.01 8.13
C TYR A 459 2.31 7.24 7.73
N ASP A 460 1.17 6.95 7.12
CA ASP A 460 0.11 7.89 6.92
C ASP A 460 -0.97 7.68 8.00
N ILE A 461 -1.60 8.78 8.40
CA ILE A 461 -2.75 8.75 9.28
C ILE A 461 -4.01 9.13 8.49
N TYR A 462 -4.93 8.18 8.41
CA TYR A 462 -6.20 8.31 7.70
C TYR A 462 -7.32 8.53 8.70
N TYR A 463 -8.12 9.57 8.49
CA TYR A 463 -9.27 9.86 9.33
C TYR A 463 -10.48 10.28 8.51
N ARG A 464 -11.68 9.93 8.97
CA ARG A 464 -12.94 10.39 8.37
C ARG A 464 -13.95 10.75 9.43
N VAL A 465 -14.84 11.67 9.08
CA VAL A 465 -15.89 12.13 9.97
C VAL A 465 -17.26 11.88 9.36
N HIS A 466 -18.19 11.44 10.19
CA HIS A 466 -19.61 11.50 9.85
C HIS A 466 -20.16 12.88 10.18
N VAL A 467 -20.84 13.50 9.22
CA VAL A 467 -21.55 14.76 9.42
C VAL A 467 -23.04 14.50 9.28
N SER A 468 -23.79 14.88 10.31
CA SER A 468 -25.25 14.76 10.27
C SER A 468 -25.84 15.47 9.04
N ASP A 469 -26.81 14.83 8.39
CA ASP A 469 -27.43 15.23 7.12
C ASP A 469 -26.55 15.05 5.86
N TYR A 470 -25.26 14.74 6.00
CA TYR A 470 -24.33 14.51 4.87
C TYR A 470 -23.71 13.10 4.86
N GLY A 471 -23.84 12.35 5.94
CA GLY A 471 -23.29 11.00 6.06
C GLY A 471 -21.80 10.99 6.40
N THR A 472 -21.18 9.83 6.22
CA THR A 472 -19.74 9.65 6.38
C THR A 472 -19.01 10.29 5.20
N LEU A 473 -18.13 11.25 5.48
CA LEU A 473 -17.29 11.87 4.46
C LEU A 473 -16.13 10.94 4.08
N GLY A 474 -15.53 11.19 2.92
CA GLY A 474 -14.33 10.47 2.47
C GLY A 474 -13.15 10.60 3.43
N TRP A 475 -12.16 9.73 3.25
CA TRP A 475 -10.94 9.73 4.04
C TRP A 475 -10.11 11.00 3.79
N ALA A 476 -9.73 11.66 4.87
CA ALA A 476 -8.67 12.65 4.92
C ALA A 476 -7.37 11.98 5.39
N LYS A 477 -6.23 12.53 4.96
CA LYS A 477 -4.90 12.00 5.23
C LYS A 477 -3.94 13.13 5.60
N ASN A 478 -3.13 12.92 6.65
CA ASN A 478 -1.99 13.77 7.02
C ASN A 478 -2.22 15.30 6.92
N GLY A 479 -2.91 15.88 7.91
CA GLY A 479 -3.08 17.33 8.03
C GLY A 479 -4.49 17.77 7.72
#